data_AF-A0A1Q3L479-F1
#
_entry.id   AF-A0A1Q3L479-F1
#
_cell.length_a   1.000
_cell.length_b   1.000
_cell.length_c   1.000
_cell.angle_alpha   90.00
_cell.angle_beta   90.00
_cell.angle_gamma   90.00
#
_symmetry.space_group_name_H-M   'P 1'
#
loop_
_entity.id
_entity.type
_entity.pdbx_description
1 polymer ?
#
loop_
_entity_poly.entity_id
_entity_poly.type
_entity_poly.pdbx_seq_one_letter_code
_entity_poly.pdbx_strand_id
1 'polypeptide(L)' 'MTTKTGRILRVTDEQLAAAAAAKAAASAIPDPARRKDVLFRVRREEGHELSSWWMIGAFLLTASIVVALLSGVPGGA' A
#
# COMPACT_ATOMS: atom_id res chain seq x y z
N MET A 1 32.24 24.72 10.91
CA MET A 1 31.88 25.27 12.23
C MET A 1 33.15 25.33 13.08
N THR A 2 33.61 26.52 13.48
CA THR A 2 34.76 26.67 14.40
C THR A 2 34.25 26.70 15.83
N THR A 3 34.89 25.98 16.75
CA THR A 3 34.52 26.01 18.17
C THR A 3 35.15 27.23 18.84
N LYS A 4 34.68 27.61 20.04
CA LYS A 4 35.16 28.79 20.80
C LYS A 4 36.69 28.83 21.01
N THR A 5 37.37 27.71 20.84
CA THR A 5 38.83 27.53 20.96
C THR A 5 39.58 27.67 19.62
N GLY A 6 38.93 28.08 18.53
CA GLY A 6 39.56 28.28 17.22
C GLY A 6 39.90 26.98 16.47
N ARG A 7 39.58 25.80 17.04
CA ARG A 7 39.76 24.50 16.39
C ARG A 7 38.60 24.24 15.42
N ILE A 8 38.95 24.00 14.16
CA ILE A 8 38.00 23.56 13.12
C ILE A 8 37.55 22.15 13.47
N LEU A 9 36.24 21.95 13.69
CA LEU A 9 35.66 20.62 13.80
C LEU A 9 35.77 19.94 12.43
N ARG A 10 36.71 19.02 12.28
CA ARG A 10 36.81 18.12 11.13
C ARG A 10 36.07 16.85 11.50
N VAL A 11 35.02 16.51 10.74
CA VAL A 11 34.39 15.20 10.83
C VAL A 11 35.41 14.20 10.31
N THR A 12 35.85 13.27 11.15
CA THR A 12 36.78 12.20 10.72
C THR A 12 36.02 11.08 10.03
N ASP A 13 36.69 10.30 9.18
CA ASP A 13 36.07 9.15 8.51
C ASP A 13 35.50 8.14 9.51
N GLU A 14 36.15 7.99 10.67
CA GLU A 14 35.67 7.18 11.79
C GLU A 14 34.36 7.70 12.36
N GLN A 15 34.22 9.02 12.51
CA GLN A 15 32.97 9.65 12.96
C GLN A 15 31.86 9.48 11.92
N LEU A 16 32.19 9.53 10.62
CA LEU A 16 31.24 9.27 9.55
C LEU A 16 30.81 7.80 9.53
N ALA A 17 31.74 6.86 9.71
CA ALA A 17 31.47 5.43 9.82
C ALA A 17 30.62 5.11 11.06
N ALA A 18 30.92 5.71 12.21
CA ALA A 18 30.12 5.57 13.42
C ALA A 18 28.70 6.13 13.26
N ALA A 19 28.54 7.29 12.59
CA ALA A 19 27.23 7.85 12.28
C ALA A 19 26.42 6.97 11.30
N ALA A 20 27.10 6.38 10.30
CA ALA A 20 26.47 5.42 9.38
C ALA A 20 26.04 4.14 10.09
N ALA A 21 26.87 3.59 10.98
CA ALA A 21 26.55 2.43 11.79
C ALA A 21 25.38 2.70 12.75
N ALA A 22 25.35 3.86 13.40
CA ALA A 22 24.24 4.27 14.26
C ALA A 22 22.92 4.42 13.48
N LYS A 23 22.98 4.97 12.26
CA LYS A 23 21.81 5.07 11.36
C LYS A 23 21.33 3.69 10.91
N ALA A 24 22.25 2.78 10.58
CA ALA A 24 21.94 1.39 10.22
C ALA A 24 21.30 0.63 11.39
N ALA A 25 21.82 0.81 12.62
CA ALA A 25 21.23 0.24 13.83
C ALA A 25 19.84 0.80 14.14
N ALA A 26 19.61 2.11 13.92
CA ALA A 26 18.29 2.72 14.06
C ALA A 26 17.27 2.18 13.03
N SER A 27 17.73 1.76 11.85
CA SER A 27 16.89 1.09 10.84
C SER A 27 16.69 -0.41 11.06
N ALA A 28 17.34 -1.01 12.07
CA ALA A 28 17.19 -2.43 12.39
C ALA A 28 15.80 -2.77 12.96
N ILE A 29 15.06 -1.78 13.45
CA ILE A 29 13.66 -1.94 13.84
C ILE A 29 12.80 -1.64 12.61
N PRO A 30 12.12 -2.65 12.01
CA PRO A 30 11.25 -2.43 10.87
C PRO A 30 10.06 -1.58 11.30
N ASP A 31 10.10 -0.31 10.89
CA ASP A 31 9.05 0.68 11.12
C ASP A 31 7.70 0.19 10.57
N PRO A 32 6.69 -0.03 11.43
CA PRO A 32 5.37 -0.48 11.00
C PRO A 32 4.71 0.44 9.98
N ALA A 33 5.00 1.75 10.00
CA ALA A 33 4.44 2.73 9.07
C ALA A 33 5.09 2.67 7.67
N ARG A 34 6.27 2.05 7.54
CA ARG A 34 6.98 1.90 6.26
C ARG A 34 6.64 0.61 5.51
N ARG A 35 5.69 -0.18 6.00
CA ARG A 35 5.28 -1.42 5.35
C ARG A 35 4.37 -1.14 4.15
N LYS A 36 4.67 -1.77 3.00
CA LYS A 36 3.94 -1.53 1.73
C LYS A 36 2.46 -1.90 1.81
N ASP A 37 2.13 -2.93 2.58
CA ASP A 37 0.76 -3.34 2.87
C ASP A 37 -0.01 -2.27 3.65
N VAL A 38 0.63 -1.49 4.54
CA VAL A 38 -0.04 -0.43 5.30
C VAL A 38 -0.46 0.74 4.40
N LEU A 39 0.30 1.03 3.33
CA LEU A 39 -0.04 2.11 2.40
C LEU A 39 -1.33 1.84 1.62
N PHE A 40 -1.65 0.58 1.35
CA PHE A 40 -2.81 0.19 0.53
C PHE A 40 -3.87 -0.61 1.29
N ARG A 41 -3.60 -1.00 2.54
CA ARG A 41 -4.57 -1.71 3.36
C ARG A 41 -5.63 -0.73 3.84
N VAL A 42 -6.81 -0.83 3.23
CA VAL A 42 -8.04 -0.24 3.74
C VAL A 42 -8.38 -0.91 5.07
N ARG A 43 -8.49 -0.12 6.14
CA ARG A 43 -9.04 -0.58 7.42
C ARG A 43 -10.56 -0.66 7.26
N ARG A 44 -11.12 -1.84 7.50
CA ARG A 44 -12.57 -2.02 7.60
C ARG A 44 -12.89 -2.42 9.04
N GLU A 45 -14.05 -1.98 9.51
CA GLU A 45 -14.56 -2.35 10.83
C GLU A 45 -14.68 -3.88 10.95
N GLU A 46 -14.48 -4.38 12.17
CA GLU A 46 -14.69 -5.79 12.48
C GLU A 46 -16.16 -6.15 12.21
N GLY A 47 -16.39 -7.20 11.41
CA GLY A 47 -17.74 -7.59 10.98
C GLY A 47 -18.29 -6.84 9.75
N HIS A 48 -17.45 -6.11 8.99
CA HIS A 48 -17.89 -5.53 7.71
C HIS A 48 -18.13 -6.62 6.64
N GLU A 49 -19.37 -7.06 6.51
CA GLU A 49 -19.79 -8.03 5.51
C GLU A 49 -19.97 -7.36 4.13
N LEU A 50 -19.56 -8.07 3.08
CA LEU A 50 -19.79 -7.60 1.71
C LEU A 50 -21.29 -7.75 1.39
N SER A 51 -21.91 -6.68 0.89
CA SER A 51 -23.33 -6.73 0.50
C SER A 51 -23.55 -7.77 -0.60
N SER A 52 -24.40 -8.77 -0.31
CA SER A 52 -24.75 -9.83 -1.26
C SER A 52 -25.45 -9.30 -2.51
N TRP A 53 -26.06 -8.11 -2.43
CA TRP A 53 -26.73 -7.47 -3.58
C TRP A 53 -25.77 -7.20 -4.75
N TRP A 54 -24.46 -7.01 -4.50
CA TRP A 54 -23.48 -6.88 -5.58
C TRP A 54 -23.33 -8.14 -6.41
N MET A 55 -23.31 -9.32 -5.77
CA MET A 55 -23.22 -10.60 -6.48
C MET A 55 -24.51 -10.89 -7.25
N ILE A 56 -25.67 -10.63 -6.64
CA ILE A 56 -26.97 -10.81 -7.28
C ILE A 56 -27.11 -9.85 -8.47
N GLY A 57 -26.74 -8.58 -8.30
CA GLY A 57 -26.77 -7.58 -9.37
C GLY A 57 -25.85 -7.94 -10.54
N ALA A 58 -24.63 -8.40 -10.26
CA ALA A 58 -23.71 -8.86 -11.30
C ALA A 58 -24.28 -10.05 -12.08
N PHE A 59 -24.84 -11.04 -11.37
CA PHE A 59 -25.50 -12.19 -12.00
C PHE A 59 -26.65 -11.76 -12.91
N LEU A 60 -27.58 -10.95 -12.39
CA LEU A 60 -28.74 -10.48 -13.15
C LEU A 60 -28.33 -9.66 -14.37
N LEU A 61 -27.34 -8.78 -14.25
CA LEU A 61 -26.82 -7.99 -15.35
C LEU A 61 -26.25 -8.88 -16.46
N THR A 62 -25.35 -9.80 -16.10
CA THR A 62 -24.72 -10.70 -17.08
C THR A 62 -25.74 -11.61 -17.74
N ALA A 63 -26.65 -12.21 -16.97
CA ALA A 63 -27.71 -13.06 -17.52
C ALA A 63 -28.61 -12.28 -18.48
N SER A 64 -29.01 -11.06 -18.12
CA SER A 64 -29.84 -10.19 -18.96
C SER A 64 -29.13 -9.83 -20.27
N ILE A 65 -27.82 -9.56 -20.22
CA ILE A 65 -27.01 -9.30 -21.43
C ILE A 65 -27.01 -10.52 -22.35
N VAL A 66 -26.76 -11.71 -21.82
CA VAL A 66 -26.77 -12.95 -22.61
C VAL A 66 -28.13 -13.17 -23.25
N VAL A 67 -29.21 -13.05 -22.48
CA VAL A 67 -30.58 -13.16 -22.99
C VAL A 67 -30.84 -12.14 -24.09
N ALA A 68 -30.49 -10.87 -23.87
CA ALA A 68 -30.69 -9.82 -24.87
C ALA A 68 -29.94 -10.11 -26.19
N LEU A 69 -28.71 -10.61 -26.11
CA LEU A 69 -27.91 -10.98 -27.29
C LEU A 69 -28.53 -12.16 -28.05
N LEU A 70 -29.03 -13.17 -27.34
CA LEU A 70 -29.65 -14.35 -27.96
C LEU A 70 -31.06 -14.04 -28.50
N SER A 71 -31.83 -13.21 -27.81
CA SER A 71 -33.18 -12.79 -28.21
C SER A 71 -33.20 -11.74 -29.31
N GLY A 72 -32.06 -11.09 -29.58
CA GLY A 72 -31.93 -10.07 -30.62
C GLY A 72 -31.78 -10.64 -32.05
N VAL A 73 -31.72 -11.96 -32.23
CA VAL A 73 -31.67 -12.61 -33.56
C VAL A 73 -33.10 -12.81 -34.09
N PRO A 74 -33.55 -12.08 -35.13
CA PRO A 74 -34.87 -12.28 -35.71
C PRO A 74 -34.91 -13.63 -36.47
N GLY A 75 -35.83 -14.51 -36.11
CA GLY A 75 -36.06 -15.80 -36.80
C GLY A 75 -35.43 -17.05 -36.18
N GLY A 76 -35.02 -17.00 -34.90
CA GLY A 76 -34.40 -18.13 -34.18
C GLY A 76 -35.34 -19.11 -33.47
N ALA A 77 -36.64 -19.06 -33.76
CA ALA A 77 -37.66 -20.02 -33.29
C ALA A 77 -38.37 -20.64 -34.49
#